data_AF-A0A645IDN1-F1
#
_entry.id   AF-A0A645IDN1-F1
#
_cell.length_a   1.000
_cell.length_b   1.000
_cell.length_c   1.000
_cell.angle_alpha   90.00
_cell.angle_beta   90.00
_cell.angle_gamma   90.00
#
_symmetry.space_group_name_H-M   'P 1'
#
loop_
_entity.id
_entity.type
_entity.pdbx_description
1 polymer ?
#
loop_
_entity_poly.entity_id
_entity_poly.type
_entity_poly.pdbx_seq_one_letter_code
_entity_poly.pdbx_strand_id
1 'polypeptide(L)'
;MLADGIGTKKDEALARKYFEKAASRGDNRASFNLAMMEEQKKNYVGAYQWYELSTRDGMLDNKVISLSEGKKTALAANLSQEQIRQARDRADKWIQAQ
;
A
#
# COMPACT_ATOMS: atom_id res chain seq x y z
N MET A 1 2.71 -15.65 -18.76
CA MET A 1 2.53 -14.22 -19.07
C MET A 1 3.11 -13.43 -17.90
N LEU A 2 4.39 -13.05 -18.00
CA LEU A 2 5.13 -12.37 -16.93
C LEU A 2 4.87 -10.87 -17.06
N ALA A 3 4.08 -10.34 -16.13
CA ALA A 3 4.43 -9.35 -15.13
C ALA A 3 5.50 -8.25 -15.42
N ASP A 4 5.83 -7.93 -16.68
CA ASP A 4 6.71 -6.79 -16.97
C ASP A 4 5.90 -5.54 -17.24
N GLY A 5 5.15 -5.12 -16.21
CA GLY A 5 4.64 -3.76 -16.10
C GLY A 5 5.78 -2.81 -15.71
N ILE A 6 6.87 -2.80 -16.47
CA ILE A 6 7.90 -1.75 -16.39
C ILE A 6 7.32 -0.53 -17.11
N GLY A 7 6.27 0.04 -16.50
CA GLY A 7 5.77 1.34 -16.90
C GLY A 7 6.91 2.33 -16.71
N THR A 8 7.23 3.06 -17.77
CA THR A 8 8.16 4.18 -17.72
C THR A 8 7.86 5.04 -16.48
N LYS A 9 8.86 5.65 -15.81
CA LYS A 9 8.67 6.50 -14.60
C LYS A 9 7.50 7.50 -14.69
N LYS A 10 7.15 7.92 -15.90
CA LYS A 10 6.02 8.80 -16.21
C LYS A 10 4.67 8.13 -15.94
N ASP A 11 4.55 6.84 -16.25
CA ASP A 11 3.36 6.02 -16.05
C ASP A 11 3.19 5.63 -14.58
N GLU A 12 4.29 5.46 -13.83
CA GLU A 12 4.21 5.23 -12.38
C GLU A 12 3.49 6.38 -11.65
N ALA A 13 3.82 7.63 -11.99
CA ALA A 13 3.20 8.79 -11.35
C ALA A 13 1.70 8.88 -11.68
N LEU A 14 1.32 8.53 -12.91
CA LEU A 14 -0.07 8.50 -13.33
C LEU A 14 -0.83 7.33 -12.68
N ALA A 15 -0.24 6.13 -12.68
CA ALA A 15 -0.77 4.93 -12.04
C ALA A 15 -0.98 5.16 -10.54
N ARG A 16 -0.03 5.81 -9.86
CA ARG A 16 -0.15 6.21 -8.46
C ARG A 16 -1.41 7.04 -8.23
N LYS A 17 -1.66 8.08 -9.03
CA LYS A 17 -2.88 8.92 -8.90
C LYS A 17 -4.16 8.11 -9.08
N TYR A 18 -4.19 7.18 -10.05
CA TYR A 18 -5.35 6.31 -10.24
C TYR A 18 -5.55 5.36 -9.06
N PHE A 19 -4.48 4.77 -8.55
CA PHE A 19 -4.56 3.89 -7.39
C PHE A 19 -4.96 4.66 -6.13
N GLU A 20 -4.46 5.87 -5.88
CA GLU A 20 -4.87 6.70 -4.74
C GLU A 20 -6.37 6.96 -4.75
N LYS A 21 -6.93 7.29 -5.93
CA LYS A 21 -8.37 7.51 -6.10
C LYS A 21 -9.20 6.23 -5.93
N ALA A 22 -8.66 5.07 -6.28
CA ALA A 22 -9.35 3.79 -6.09
C ALA A 22 -9.27 3.33 -4.64
N ALA A 23 -8.11 3.51 -4.00
CA ALA A 23 -7.89 3.25 -2.57
C ALA A 23 -8.82 4.11 -1.70
N SER A 24 -9.10 5.37 -2.08
CA SER A 24 -10.00 6.24 -1.32
C SER A 24 -11.45 5.79 -1.40
N ARG A 25 -11.79 4.96 -2.39
CA ARG A 25 -13.10 4.32 -2.56
C ARG A 25 -13.17 2.93 -1.93
N GLY A 26 -12.14 2.48 -1.21
CA GLY A 26 -12.09 1.16 -0.57
C GLY A 26 -11.59 0.04 -1.48
N ASP A 27 -10.94 0.34 -2.61
CA ASP A 27 -10.28 -0.70 -3.42
C ASP A 27 -8.92 -1.06 -2.82
N ASN A 28 -8.86 -2.15 -2.06
CA ASN A 28 -7.62 -2.62 -1.45
C ASN A 28 -6.57 -3.10 -2.45
N ARG A 29 -6.95 -3.46 -3.68
CA ARG A 29 -5.98 -3.83 -4.72
C ARG A 29 -5.16 -2.60 -5.13
N ALA A 30 -5.79 -1.43 -5.11
CA ALA A 30 -5.12 -0.18 -5.39
C ALA A 30 -4.13 0.19 -4.27
N SER A 31 -4.56 0.09 -3.00
CA SER A 31 -3.67 0.24 -1.84
C SER A 31 -2.51 -0.75 -1.88
N PHE A 32 -2.74 -2.03 -2.23
CA PHE A 32 -1.69 -3.03 -2.37
C PHE A 32 -0.68 -2.66 -3.47
N ASN A 33 -1.14 -2.18 -4.62
CA ASN A 33 -0.25 -1.73 -5.70
C ASN A 33 0.57 -0.50 -5.28
N LEU A 34 -0.02 0.46 -4.56
CA LEU A 34 0.71 1.59 -3.98
C LEU A 34 1.79 1.13 -3.01
N ALA A 35 1.49 0.13 -2.18
CA ALA A 35 2.44 -0.47 -1.27
C ALA A 35 3.62 -1.10 -2.01
N MET A 36 3.35 -1.89 -3.05
CA MET A 36 4.38 -2.50 -3.91
C MET A 36 5.27 -1.44 -4.58
N MET A 37 4.70 -0.32 -5.04
CA MET A 37 5.49 0.78 -5.61
C MET A 37 6.41 1.45 -4.57
N GLU A 38 5.97 1.57 -3.32
CA GLU A 38 6.83 2.06 -2.23
C GLU A 38 7.91 1.03 -1.85
N GLU A 39 7.60 -0.29 -1.85
CA GLU A 39 8.59 -1.36 -1.66
C GLU A 39 9.69 -1.30 -2.73
N GLN A 40 9.31 -1.12 -4.00
CA GLN A 40 10.26 -0.96 -5.11
C GLN A 40 11.19 0.24 -4.93
N LYS A 41 10.68 1.31 -4.32
CA LYS A 41 11.46 2.51 -3.95
C LYS A 41 12.24 2.35 -2.65
N LYS A 42 12.19 1.17 -2.01
CA LYS A 42 12.76 0.87 -0.69
C LYS A 42 12.22 1.77 0.43
N ASN A 43 11.03 2.35 0.23
CA ASN A 43 10.34 3.13 1.24
C ASN A 43 9.43 2.20 2.07
N TYR A 44 10.04 1.41 2.95
CA TYR A 44 9.31 0.40 3.73
C TYR A 44 8.25 0.98 4.66
N VAL A 45 8.45 2.19 5.19
CA VAL A 45 7.45 2.89 6.00
C VAL A 45 6.22 3.26 5.16
N GLY A 46 6.44 3.79 3.96
CA GLY A 46 5.36 4.07 3.01
C GLY A 46 4.67 2.81 2.52
N ALA A 47 5.43 1.74 2.27
CA ALA A 47 4.86 0.45 1.87
C ALA A 47 3.95 -0.12 2.97
N TYR A 48 4.42 -0.12 4.22
CA TYR A 48 3.63 -0.59 5.36
C TYR A 48 2.33 0.20 5.51
N GLN A 49 2.38 1.53 5.36
CA GLN A 49 1.19 2.39 5.40
C GLN A 49 0.13 1.92 4.41
N TRP A 50 0.51 1.71 3.15
CA TRP A 50 -0.42 1.30 2.11
C TRP A 50 -0.91 -0.15 2.27
N TYR A 51 -0.08 -1.05 2.81
CA TYR A 51 -0.54 -2.39 3.17
C TYR A 51 -1.51 -2.37 4.35
N GLU A 52 -1.31 -1.50 5.34
CA GLU A 52 -2.27 -1.31 6.42
C GLU A 52 -3.63 -0.85 5.87
N LEU A 53 -3.61 0.07 4.89
CA LEU A 53 -4.81 0.53 4.21
C LEU A 53 -5.52 -0.60 3.44
N SER A 54 -4.79 -1.50 2.79
CA SER A 54 -5.39 -2.63 2.06
C SER A 54 -5.98 -3.71 2.97
N THR A 55 -5.66 -3.70 4.27
CA THR A 55 -6.18 -4.65 5.26
C THR A 55 -7.33 -4.11 6.11
N ARG A 56 -7.73 -2.85 5.94
CA ARG A 56 -8.83 -2.26 6.71
C ARG A 56 -10.17 -2.95 6.40
N ASP A 57 -11.10 -2.85 7.34
CA ASP A 57 -12.45 -3.35 7.17
C ASP A 57 -13.20 -2.60 6.05
N GLY A 58 -14.08 -3.32 5.34
CA GLY A 58 -14.88 -2.77 4.23
C GLY A 58 -14.21 -2.82 2.86
N MET A 59 -13.06 -3.51 2.75
CA MET A 59 -12.32 -3.65 1.49
C MET A 59 -12.90 -4.73 0.57
N LEU A 60 -12.70 -4.55 -0.74
CA LEU A 60 -13.39 -5.33 -1.78
C LEU A 60 -12.88 -6.78 -1.97
N ASP A 61 -11.62 -7.09 -1.63
CA ASP A 61 -11.00 -8.40 -1.92
C ASP A 61 -10.28 -9.01 -0.70
N ASN A 62 -10.86 -10.06 -0.12
CA ASN A 62 -10.27 -10.78 1.02
C ASN A 62 -8.91 -11.42 0.73
N LYS A 63 -8.63 -11.80 -0.53
CA LYS A 63 -7.33 -12.36 -0.90
C LYS A 63 -6.23 -11.32 -0.75
N VAL A 64 -6.51 -10.07 -1.14
CA VAL A 64 -5.56 -8.97 -1.01
C VAL A 64 -5.28 -8.64 0.45
N ILE A 65 -6.28 -8.74 1.34
CA ILE A 65 -6.08 -8.59 2.79
C ILE A 65 -5.04 -9.61 3.27
N SER A 66 -5.22 -10.90 2.96
CA SER A 66 -4.28 -11.95 3.37
C SER A 66 -2.86 -11.74 2.82
N LEU A 67 -2.74 -11.35 1.55
CA LEU A 67 -1.43 -11.03 0.94
C LEU A 67 -0.76 -9.83 1.61
N SER A 68 -1.54 -8.80 1.93
CA SER A 68 -1.07 -7.57 2.59
C SER A 68 -0.63 -7.85 4.02
N GLU A 69 -1.33 -8.69 4.77
CA GLU A 69 -0.94 -9.11 6.12
C GLU A 69 0.41 -9.85 6.12
N GLY A 70 0.63 -10.74 5.16
CA GLY A 70 1.93 -11.39 4.96
C GLY A 70 3.05 -10.38 4.70
N LYS A 71 2.79 -9.38 3.84
CA LYS A 71 3.72 -8.29 3.53
C LYS A 71 3.99 -7.39 4.74
N LYS A 72 2.96 -6.98 5.47
CA LYS A 72 3.09 -6.22 6.73
C LYS A 72 3.98 -6.95 7.71
N THR A 73 3.78 -8.25 7.90
CA THR A 73 4.58 -9.07 8.80
C THR A 73 6.05 -9.11 8.36
N ALA A 74 6.31 -9.32 7.07
CA ALA A 74 7.66 -9.32 6.52
C ALA A 74 8.36 -7.95 6.65
N LEU A 75 7.63 -6.86 6.44
CA LEU A 75 8.16 -5.50 6.62
C LEU A 75 8.37 -5.17 8.10
N ALA A 76 7.45 -5.57 8.98
CA ALA A 76 7.55 -5.36 10.42
C ALA A 76 8.79 -6.02 11.03
N ALA A 77 9.29 -7.12 10.44
CA ALA A 77 10.54 -7.74 10.87
C ALA A 77 11.77 -6.83 10.66
N ASN A 78 11.70 -5.88 9.72
CA ASN A 78 12.79 -4.96 9.38
C ASN A 78 12.53 -3.51 9.83
N LEU A 79 11.34 -3.22 10.35
CA LEU A 79 10.93 -1.88 10.80
C LEU A 79 10.90 -1.82 12.33
N SER A 80 11.23 -0.66 12.89
CA SER A 80 11.04 -0.41 14.31
C SER A 80 9.56 -0.22 14.66
N GLN A 81 9.20 -0.43 15.93
CA GLN A 81 7.84 -0.16 16.41
C GLN A 81 7.40 1.28 16.15
N GLU A 82 8.33 2.25 16.22
CA GLU A 82 8.03 3.65 15.92
C GLU A 82 7.76 3.87 14.42
N GLN A 83 8.50 3.20 13.53
CA GLN A 83 8.26 3.27 12.09
C GLN A 83 6.91 2.65 11.71
N ILE A 84 6.55 1.53 12.34
CA ILE A 84 5.24 0.89 12.17
C ILE A 84 4.13 1.83 12.64
N ARG A 85 4.29 2.41 13.84
CA ARG A 85 3.35 3.40 14.38
C ARG A 85 3.18 4.59 13.45
N GLN A 86 4.29 5.15 12.96
CA GLN A 86 4.27 6.24 11.98
C GLN A 86 3.54 5.86 10.69
N ALA A 87 3.74 4.65 10.17
CA ALA A 87 3.07 4.17 8.97
C ALA A 87 1.55 4.07 9.17
N ARG A 88 1.11 3.54 10.33
CA ARG A 88 -0.31 3.47 10.70
C ARG A 88 -0.93 4.85 10.87
N ASP A 89 -0.26 5.75 11.59
CA ASP A 89 -0.71 7.14 11.77
C ASP A 89 -0.88 7.85 10.41
N ARG A 90 0.02 7.59 9.44
CA ARG A 90 -0.10 8.14 8.09
C ARG A 90 -1.27 7.52 7.31
N ALA A 91 -1.52 6.21 7.47
CA ALA A 91 -2.65 5.54 6.84
C ALA A 91 -3.97 6.15 7.33
N ASP A 92 -4.11 6.33 8.64
CA ASP A 92 -5.30 6.91 9.24
C ASP A 92 -5.51 8.37 8.81
N LYS A 93 -4.45 9.18 8.83
CA LYS A 93 -4.51 10.55 8.33
C LYS A 93 -4.87 10.61 6.85
N TRP A 94 -4.39 9.67 6.05
CA TRP A 94 -4.68 9.64 4.62
C TRP A 94 -6.16 9.36 4.35
N ILE A 95 -6.77 8.40 5.06
CA ILE A 95 -8.22 8.15 4.94
C ILE A 95 -9.04 9.31 5.48
N GLN A 96 -8.65 9.92 6.60
CA GLN A 96 -9.35 11.07 7.17
C GLN A 96 -9.30 12.31 6.26
N ALA A 97 -8.31 12.39 5.38
CA ALA A 97 -8.10 13.52 4.48
C ALA A 97 -8.82 13.38 3.12
N GLN A 98 -9.56 12.28 2.88
CA GLN A 98 -10.37 12.06 1.68
C GLN A 98 -11.86 12.26 1.96
#